data_AF-A0A4Y2TZ26-F1
#
_entry.id   AF-A0A4Y2TZ26-F1
#
_cell.length_a   1.000
_cell.length_b   1.000
_cell.length_c   1.000
_cell.angle_alpha   90.00
_cell.angle_beta   90.00
_cell.angle_gamma   90.00
#
_symmetry.space_group_name_H-M   'P 1'
#
loop_
_entity.id
_entity.type
_entity.pdbx_description
1 polymer ?
#
loop_
_entity_poly.entity_id
_entity_poly.type
_entity_poly.pdbx_seq_one_letter_code
_entity_poly.pdbx_strand_id
1 'polypeptide(L)'
;MFTITVLFAVLFVCALPRDASSETTCQTHKRNSASTNAPLQWDIKCDDQGNYLPLQCTVQTPKWCACYDKEEMIARPSKSTKSCECHLDRHAKIKA
;
A
#
# COMPACT_ATOMS: atom_id res chain seq x y z
N MET A 1 18.73 17.81 41.08
CA MET A 1 18.82 16.40 40.65
C MET A 1 17.61 15.98 39.83
N PHE A 2 16.37 16.08 40.34
CA PHE A 2 15.14 15.72 39.61
C PHE A 2 14.95 16.41 38.25
N THR A 3 15.30 17.70 38.12
CA THR A 3 15.15 18.45 36.87
C THR A 3 16.09 17.98 35.77
N ILE A 4 17.31 17.55 36.13
CA ILE A 4 18.31 17.04 35.19
C ILE A 4 17.89 15.66 34.68
N THR A 5 17.35 14.80 35.54
CA THR A 5 16.82 13.48 35.15
C THR A 5 15.63 13.60 34.20
N VAL A 6 14.72 14.55 34.43
CA VAL A 6 13.58 14.81 33.53
C VAL A 6 14.05 15.34 32.18
N LEU A 7 15.03 16.25 32.16
CA LEU A 7 15.63 16.76 30.92
C LEU A 7 16.29 15.66 30.09
N PHE A 8 17.06 14.78 30.73
CA PHE A 8 17.69 13.64 30.06
C PHE A 8 16.66 12.63 29.54
N ALA A 9 15.59 12.37 30.29
CA ALA A 9 14.51 11.48 29.87
C ALA A 9 13.76 12.02 28.63
N VAL A 10 13.47 13.33 28.59
CA VAL A 10 12.81 13.97 27.43
C VAL A 10 13.71 13.94 26.19
N LEU A 11 15.01 14.20 26.35
CA LEU A 11 15.97 14.10 25.25
C LEU A 11 16.09 12.67 24.70
N PHE A 12 16.06 11.66 25.58
CA PHE A 12 16.14 10.26 25.18
C PHE A 12 14.90 9.79 24.40
N VAL A 13 13.71 10.26 24.77
CA VAL A 13 12.45 9.96 24.05
C VAL A 13 12.42 10.59 22.66
N CYS A 14 12.95 11.81 22.48
CA CYS A 14 13.05 12.46 21.18
C CYS A 14 14.14 11.88 20.27
N ALA A 15 15.13 11.18 20.84
CA ALA A 15 16.23 10.56 20.11
C ALA A 15 15.93 9.12 19.67
N LEU A 16 14.78 8.53 20.07
CA LEU A 16 14.34 7.28 19.48
C LEU A 16 14.07 7.54 18.00
N PRO A 17 14.72 6.83 17.08
CA PRO A 17 14.34 6.89 15.69
C PRO A 17 12.88 6.47 15.64
N ARG A 18 11.99 7.40 15.27
CA ARG A 18 10.72 7.01 14.69
C ARG A 18 11.09 6.09 13.56
N ASP A 19 10.61 4.85 13.61
CA ASP A 19 10.81 3.84 12.59
C ASP A 19 10.27 4.40 11.27
N ALA A 20 11.10 5.19 10.59
CA ALA A 20 10.87 5.70 9.27
C ALA A 20 11.27 4.57 8.33
N SER A 21 10.64 3.41 8.49
CA SER A 21 10.54 2.44 7.41
C SER A 21 10.09 3.24 6.20
N SER A 22 10.90 3.29 5.14
CA SER A 22 10.54 4.02 3.92
C SER A 22 9.23 3.41 3.41
N GLU A 23 8.12 4.08 3.68
CA GLU A 23 6.79 3.57 3.36
C GLU A 23 6.76 3.31 1.85
N THR A 24 6.55 2.05 1.46
CA THR A 24 6.50 1.69 0.03
C THR A 24 5.28 2.31 -0.63
N THR A 25 5.28 2.33 -1.96
CA THR A 25 4.13 2.81 -2.75
C THR A 25 2.85 2.04 -2.38
N CYS A 26 2.92 0.73 -2.21
CA CYS A 26 1.77 -0.08 -1.81
C CYS A 26 1.30 0.23 -0.38
N GLN A 27 2.23 0.32 0.58
CA GLN A 27 1.88 0.63 1.98
C GLN A 27 1.22 2.01 2.09
N THR A 28 1.78 3.00 1.41
CA THR A 28 1.22 4.37 1.32
C THR A 28 -0.18 4.33 0.74
N HIS A 29 -0.38 3.61 -0.37
CA HIS A 29 -1.69 3.48 -1.00
C HIS A 29 -2.68 2.78 -0.07
N LYS A 30 -2.30 1.68 0.58
CA LYS A 30 -3.13 0.97 1.55
C LYS A 30 -3.58 1.87 2.71
N ARG A 31 -2.67 2.65 3.27
CA ARG A 31 -2.97 3.62 4.33
C ARG A 31 -3.95 4.69 3.86
N ASN A 32 -3.72 5.25 2.67
CA ASN A 32 -4.61 6.28 2.10
C ASN A 32 -6.00 5.71 1.76
N SER A 33 -6.07 4.48 1.25
CA SER A 33 -7.33 3.79 0.97
C SER A 33 -8.12 3.45 2.24
N ALA A 34 -7.45 3.20 3.37
CA ALA A 34 -8.12 2.99 4.65
C ALA A 34 -8.61 4.31 5.29
N SER A 35 -7.92 5.42 5.02
CA SER A 35 -8.25 6.73 5.60
C SER A 35 -9.25 7.54 4.78
N THR A 36 -9.65 7.09 3.59
CA THR A 36 -10.55 7.85 2.72
C THR A 36 -12.02 7.56 3.01
N ASN A 37 -12.83 8.62 3.03
CA ASN A 37 -14.30 8.55 3.06
C ASN A 37 -14.90 8.49 1.65
N ALA A 38 -14.12 8.05 0.65
CA ALA A 38 -14.60 7.90 -0.71
C ALA A 38 -15.77 6.90 -0.79
N PRO A 39 -16.79 7.14 -1.64
CA PRO A 39 -17.89 6.20 -1.84
C PRO A 39 -17.45 4.81 -2.33
N LEU A 40 -16.27 4.75 -2.95
CA LEU A 40 -15.64 3.53 -3.42
C LEU A 40 -14.26 3.39 -2.77
N GLN A 41 -14.08 2.35 -1.97
CA GLN A 41 -12.86 2.07 -1.23
C GLN A 41 -12.17 0.83 -1.81
N TRP A 42 -10.86 0.94 -1.99
CA TRP A 42 -10.00 -0.14 -2.45
C TRP A 42 -9.45 -0.94 -1.27
N ASP A 43 -9.58 -2.27 -1.32
CA ASP A 43 -8.92 -3.22 -0.44
C ASP A 43 -7.51 -3.50 -0.98
N ILE A 44 -6.60 -2.57 -0.70
CA ILE A 44 -5.20 -2.65 -1.16
C ILE A 44 -4.41 -3.66 -0.32
N LYS A 45 -3.80 -4.63 -1.00
CA LYS A 45 -3.01 -5.71 -0.42
C LYS A 45 -1.57 -5.64 -0.90
N CYS A 46 -0.67 -5.64 0.06
CA CYS A 46 0.77 -5.66 -0.17
C CYS A 46 1.34 -7.00 0.29
N ASP A 47 2.42 -7.43 -0.35
CA ASP A 47 3.25 -8.53 0.12
C ASP A 47 4.19 -8.08 1.27
N ASP A 48 4.99 -9.01 1.80
CA ASP A 48 5.93 -8.76 2.90
C ASP A 48 7.05 -7.77 2.55
N GLN A 49 7.32 -7.59 1.25
CA GLN A 49 8.31 -6.64 0.74
C GLN A 49 7.69 -5.24 0.49
N GLY A 50 6.37 -5.09 0.65
CA GLY A 50 5.66 -3.85 0.35
C GLY A 50 5.35 -3.62 -1.12
N ASN A 51 5.41 -4.67 -1.96
CA ASN A 51 4.91 -4.60 -3.34
C ASN A 51 3.42 -4.92 -3.37
N TYR A 52 2.74 -4.51 -4.45
CA TYR A 52 1.35 -4.88 -4.65
C TYR A 52 1.19 -6.37 -4.94
N LEU A 53 0.15 -6.98 -4.35
CA LEU A 53 -0.36 -8.24 -4.89
C LEU A 53 -1.00 -8.01 -6.28
N PRO A 54 -0.98 -8.99 -7.19
CA PRO A 54 -1.45 -8.79 -8.56
C PRO A 54 -2.89 -8.29 -8.68
N LEU A 55 -3.80 -8.74 -7.82
CA LEU A 55 -5.23 -8.44 -7.91
C LEU A 55 -5.65 -7.55 -6.73
N GLN A 56 -6.06 -6.33 -7.04
CA GLN A 56 -6.59 -5.37 -6.07
C GLN A 56 -8.06 -5.13 -6.37
N CYS A 57 -8.92 -5.13 -5.35
CA CYS A 57 -10.37 -5.03 -5.54
C CYS A 57 -11.01 -4.00 -4.61
N THR A 58 -12.18 -3.49 -4.98
CA THR A 58 -12.98 -2.65 -4.08
C THR A 58 -13.71 -3.48 -3.03
N VAL A 59 -13.99 -2.86 -1.88
CA VAL A 59 -14.75 -3.49 -0.79
C VAL A 59 -16.24 -3.58 -1.12
N GLN A 60 -16.78 -2.55 -1.78
CA GLN A 60 -18.21 -2.42 -2.07
C GLN A 60 -18.65 -3.39 -3.18
N THR A 61 -19.96 -3.69 -3.19
CA THR A 61 -20.62 -4.47 -4.24
C THR A 61 -21.33 -3.52 -5.22
N PRO A 62 -21.22 -3.71 -6.54
CA PRO A 62 -20.41 -4.72 -7.22
C PRO A 62 -18.91 -4.47 -7.08
N LYS A 63 -18.13 -5.54 -6.87
CA LYS A 63 -16.66 -5.46 -6.74
C LYS A 63 -16.04 -5.11 -8.09
N TRP A 64 -15.16 -4.12 -8.09
CA TRP A 64 -14.29 -3.80 -9.21
C TRP A 64 -12.89 -4.23 -8.86
N CYS A 65 -12.26 -5.01 -9.75
CA CYS A 65 -10.90 -5.47 -9.55
C CYS A 65 -10.00 -4.94 -10.67
N ALA A 66 -8.79 -4.55 -10.31
CA ALA A 66 -7.75 -4.09 -11.21
C ALA A 66 -6.48 -4.91 -11.00
N CYS A 67 -5.69 -5.01 -12.06
CA CYS A 67 -4.42 -5.71 -12.02
C CYS A 67 -3.28 -4.73 -11.80
N TYR A 68 -2.37 -5.12 -10.92
CA TYR A 68 -1.16 -4.39 -10.58
C TYR A 68 0.06 -5.26 -10.91
N ASP A 69 1.15 -4.62 -11.33
CA ASP A 69 2.48 -5.23 -11.19
C ASP A 69 3.00 -4.97 -9.78
N LYS A 70 4.32 -5.09 -9.53
CA LYS A 70 4.87 -4.86 -8.18
C LYS A 70 4.73 -3.40 -7.71
N GLU A 71 4.60 -2.45 -8.61
CA GLU A 71 4.77 -1.02 -8.34
C GLU A 71 3.54 -0.18 -8.73
N GLU A 72 2.81 -0.56 -9.79
CA GLU A 72 1.78 0.23 -10.43
C GLU A 72 0.58 -0.59 -10.95
N MET A 73 -0.50 0.11 -11.30
CA MET A 73 -1.69 -0.47 -11.90
C MET A 73 -1.50 -0.65 -13.41
N ILE A 74 -1.61 -1.88 -13.90
CA ILE A 74 -1.35 -2.24 -15.31
C ILE A 74 -2.63 -2.45 -16.13
N ALA A 75 -3.79 -2.60 -15.49
CA ALA A 75 -5.06 -2.81 -16.17
C ALA A 75 -6.19 -1.99 -15.54
N ARG A 76 -7.12 -1.53 -16.38
CA ARG A 76 -8.30 -0.80 -15.93
C ARG A 76 -9.17 -1.67 -15.01
N PRO A 77 -9.79 -1.09 -13.97
CA PRO A 77 -10.75 -1.79 -13.13
C PRO A 77 -11.91 -2.38 -13.94
N SER A 78 -12.26 -3.64 -13.66
CA SER A 78 -13.45 -4.29 -14.21
C SER A 78 -14.13 -5.19 -13.18
N LYS A 79 -15.44 -5.39 -13.34
CA LYS A 79 -16.24 -6.34 -12.54
C LYS A 79 -15.96 -7.81 -12.90
N SER A 80 -15.47 -8.05 -14.12
CA SER A 80 -15.21 -9.39 -14.65
C SER A 80 -13.78 -9.88 -14.41
N THR A 81 -12.86 -9.03 -13.96
CA THR A 81 -11.48 -9.41 -13.68
C THR A 81 -11.41 -10.35 -12.48
N LYS A 82 -11.00 -11.61 -12.72
CA LYS A 82 -10.77 -12.64 -11.69
C LYS A 82 -9.31 -13.07 -11.56
N SER A 83 -8.53 -12.89 -12.62
CA SER A 83 -7.11 -13.23 -12.69
C SER A 83 -6.34 -12.11 -13.41
N CYS A 84 -5.07 -11.96 -13.05
CA CYS A 84 -4.15 -10.96 -13.61
C CYS A 84 -3.00 -11.57 -14.41
N GLU A 85 -2.96 -12.89 -14.57
CA GLU A 85 -1.85 -13.61 -15.22
C GLU A 85 -1.60 -13.12 -16.66
N CYS A 86 -2.64 -13.11 -17.51
CA CYS A 86 -2.53 -12.59 -18.88
C CYS A 86 -2.17 -11.10 -18.95
N HIS A 87 -2.60 -10.30 -17.97
CA HIS A 87 -2.26 -8.87 -17.91
C HIS A 87 -0.79 -8.67 -17.52
N LEU A 88 -0.30 -9.42 -16.53
CA LEU A 88 1.08 -9.41 -16.08
C LEU A 88 2.03 -9.88 -17.19
N ASP A 89 1.71 -11.00 -17.85
CA ASP A 89 2.51 -11.52 -18.96
C ASP A 89 2.63 -10.51 -20.10
N ARG A 90 1.51 -9.87 -20.45
CA ARG A 90 1.50 -8.83 -21.48
C ARG A 90 2.35 -7.63 -21.05
N HIS A 91 2.21 -7.18 -19.81
CA HIS A 91 2.94 -6.03 -19.29
C HIS A 91 4.44 -6.30 -19.23
N ALA A 92 4.86 -7.47 -18.76
CA ALA A 92 6.26 -7.90 -18.71
C ALA A 92 6.91 -7.93 -20.10
N LYS A 93 6.17 -8.36 -21.13
CA LYS A 93 6.67 -8.36 -22.53
C LYS A 93 6.78 -6.97 -23.13
N ILE A 94 5.99 -5.99 -22.67
CA ILE A 94 6.03 -4.60 -23.16
C ILE A 94 7.11 -3.79 -22.44
N LYS A 95 7.38 -4.11 -21.17
CA LYS A 95 8.38 -3.42 -20.33
C LYS A 95 9.82 -3.90 -20.60
N ALA A 96 9.98 -5.07 -21.21
CA ALA A 96 11.27 -5.66 -21.61
C ALA A 96 11.86 -4.95 -22.84
#